data_AF-A0A419JG02-F1
#
_entry.id   AF-A0A419JG02-F1
#
_cell.length_a   1.000
_cell.length_b   1.000
_cell.length_c   1.000
_cell.angle_alpha   90.00
_cell.angle_beta   90.00
_cell.angle_gamma   90.00
#
_symmetry.space_group_name_H-M   'P 1'
#
loop_
_entity.id
_entity.type
_entity.pdbx_description
1 polymer ?
#
loop_
_entity_poly.entity_id
_entity_poly.type
_entity_poly.pdbx_seq_one_letter_code
_entity_poly.pdbx_strand_id
1 'polypeptide(L)'
;MPIRTIGMLSRTYRHINRYREIIAILVKYGFGEIFAKLGLPKHLYFGKGKSFILGKTAAGIATVSRWARVRMALEELGPTFVKFGQIMSTRPDMVPK
;
A
#
# COMPACT_ATOMS: atom_id res chain seq x y z
N MET A 1 -30.82 10.01 29.39
CA MET A 1 -31.05 9.41 28.06
C MET A 1 -29.72 9.35 27.32
N PRO A 2 -29.09 8.18 27.13
CA PRO A 2 -27.71 8.12 26.63
C PRO A 2 -27.65 8.08 25.10
N ILE A 3 -26.52 8.56 24.61
CA ILE A 3 -26.20 9.02 23.26
C ILE A 3 -26.03 7.85 22.28
N ARG A 4 -26.82 7.83 21.20
CA ARG A 4 -26.80 6.83 20.10
C ARG A 4 -25.92 7.25 18.90
N THR A 5 -24.70 7.75 19.11
CA THR A 5 -23.83 8.18 17.97
C THR A 5 -22.63 7.27 17.68
N ILE A 6 -22.31 6.31 18.55
CA ILE A 6 -21.11 5.45 18.42
C ILE A 6 -21.25 4.42 17.27
N GLY A 7 -22.48 4.01 16.92
CA GLY A 7 -22.72 2.98 15.90
C GLY A 7 -22.40 3.40 14.46
N MET A 8 -22.57 4.69 14.12
CA MET A 8 -22.40 5.18 12.74
C MET A 8 -20.94 5.30 12.31
N LEU A 9 -20.01 5.57 13.25
CA LEU A 9 -18.57 5.66 12.97
C LEU A 9 -17.94 4.31 12.62
N SER A 10 -18.46 3.20 13.18
CA SER A 10 -17.89 1.85 12.96
C SER A 10 -18.03 1.34 11.52
N ARG A 11 -19.04 1.81 10.77
CA ARG A 11 -19.27 1.41 9.37
C ARG A 11 -18.27 2.09 8.44
N THR A 12 -17.97 3.37 8.68
CA THR A 12 -17.01 4.17 7.91
C THR A 12 -15.56 3.74 8.16
N TYR A 13 -15.23 3.33 9.39
CA TYR A 13 -13.87 2.93 9.76
C TYR A 13 -13.51 1.47 9.43
N ARG A 14 -14.44 0.68 8.92
CA ARG A 14 -14.27 -0.77 8.67
C ARG A 14 -13.07 -1.11 7.80
N HIS A 15 -12.68 -0.20 6.90
CA HIS A 15 -11.59 -0.43 5.95
C HIS A 15 -10.25 0.19 6.38
N ILE A 16 -10.18 0.86 7.54
CA ILE A 16 -8.94 1.55 7.93
C ILE A 16 -7.76 0.59 8.06
N ASN A 17 -8.01 -0.62 8.55
CA ASN A 17 -6.97 -1.63 8.69
C ASN A 17 -6.42 -2.04 7.31
N ARG A 18 -7.32 -2.17 6.32
CA ARG A 18 -6.93 -2.50 4.95
C ARG A 18 -6.17 -1.35 4.28
N TYR A 19 -6.59 -0.10 4.48
CA TYR A 19 -5.84 1.05 3.97
C TYR A 19 -4.42 1.12 4.55
N ARG A 20 -4.26 0.91 5.86
CA ARG A 20 -2.94 0.86 6.49
C ARG A 20 -2.06 -0.25 5.90
N GLU A 21 -2.63 -1.43 5.67
CA GLU A 21 -1.93 -2.54 5.04
C GLU A 21 -1.46 -2.21 3.62
N ILE A 22 -2.35 -1.65 2.79
CA ILE A 22 -2.01 -1.24 1.41
C ILE A 22 -0.86 -0.24 1.41
N ILE A 23 -0.95 0.79 2.26
CA ILE A 23 0.10 1.81 2.35
C ILE A 23 1.41 1.20 2.86
N ALA A 24 1.37 0.32 3.85
CA ALA A 24 2.57 -0.36 4.36
C ALA A 24 3.27 -1.20 3.29
N ILE A 25 2.52 -1.91 2.44
CA ILE A 25 3.07 -2.69 1.32
C ILE A 25 3.71 -1.74 0.29
N LEU A 26 3.04 -0.65 -0.07
CA LEU A 26 3.59 0.33 -1.02
C LEU A 26 4.89 0.96 -0.50
N VAL A 27 4.95 1.32 0.79
CA VAL A 27 6.16 1.85 1.44
C VAL A 27 7.27 0.80 1.46
N LYS A 28 6.96 -0.47 1.76
CA LYS A 28 7.93 -1.59 1.74
C LYS A 28 8.61 -1.75 0.39
N TYR A 29 7.90 -1.53 -0.71
CA TYR A 29 8.46 -1.57 -2.07
C TYR A 29 9.02 -0.23 -2.58
N GLY A 30 9.19 0.75 -1.69
CA GLY A 30 9.85 2.01 -2.01
C GLY A 30 8.98 3.01 -2.76
N PHE A 31 7.65 2.93 -2.61
CA PHE A 31 6.69 3.96 -3.06
C PHE A 31 6.33 4.95 -1.94
N GLY A 32 7.13 5.00 -0.87
CA GLY A 32 6.94 5.93 0.25
C GLY A 32 7.01 7.41 -0.13
N GLU A 33 7.80 7.73 -1.16
CA GLU A 33 7.95 9.11 -1.66
C GLU A 33 6.65 9.70 -2.19
N ILE A 34 5.77 8.88 -2.77
CA ILE A 34 4.45 9.32 -3.26
C ILE A 34 3.63 9.86 -2.09
N PHE A 35 3.68 9.17 -0.96
CA PHE A 35 2.95 9.59 0.24
C PHE A 35 3.60 10.77 0.96
N ALA A 36 4.94 10.90 0.87
CA ALA A 36 5.63 12.09 1.34
C ALA A 36 5.19 13.36 0.58
N LYS A 37 4.99 13.25 -0.74
CA LYS A 37 4.44 14.35 -1.57
C LYS A 37 2.99 14.70 -1.22
N LEU A 38 2.23 13.73 -0.70
CA LEU A 38 0.84 13.91 -0.27
C LEU A 38 0.71 14.41 1.19
N GLY A 39 1.83 14.67 1.88
CA GLY A 39 1.82 15.15 3.27
C GLY A 39 1.36 14.10 4.30
N LEU A 40 1.38 12.81 3.94
CA LEU A 40 0.87 11.76 4.82
C LEU A 40 1.86 11.43 5.94
N PRO A 41 1.40 11.33 7.21
CA PRO A 41 2.29 11.13 8.35
C PRO A 41 3.03 9.80 8.34
N LYS A 42 4.33 9.82 8.68
CA LYS A 42 5.19 8.63 8.77
C LYS A 42 4.67 7.53 9.69
N HIS A 43 3.91 7.91 10.72
CA HIS A 43 3.35 6.98 11.71
C HIS A 43 2.21 6.09 11.16
N LEU A 44 1.59 6.43 10.02
CA LEU A 44 0.59 5.55 9.39
C LEU A 44 1.23 4.31 8.74
N TYR A 45 2.53 4.36 8.42
CA TYR A 45 3.25 3.33 7.66
C TYR A 45 3.79 2.19 8.53
N PHE A 46 3.96 2.42 9.83
CA PHE A 46 4.52 1.44 10.77
C PHE A 46 3.42 0.51 11.29
N GLY A 47 3.11 -0.52 10.50
CA GLY A 47 2.40 -1.69 11.00
C GLY A 47 3.23 -2.38 12.09
N LYS A 48 2.60 -2.66 13.24
CA LYS A 48 3.19 -3.20 14.49
C LYS A 48 3.84 -4.60 14.36
N GLY A 49 4.81 -4.81 13.47
CA GLY A 49 5.54 -6.09 13.45
C GLY A 49 6.46 -6.41 12.26
N LYS A 50 6.49 -5.61 11.18
CA LYS A 50 7.27 -5.95 9.97
C LYS A 50 8.59 -5.19 9.80
N SER A 51 8.93 -4.29 10.72
CA SER A 51 10.11 -3.41 10.57
C SER A 51 11.46 -4.14 10.64
N PHE A 52 11.54 -5.30 11.31
CA PHE A 52 12.79 -6.05 11.45
C PHE A 52 13.14 -6.89 10.20
N ILE A 53 12.12 -7.33 9.45
CA ILE A 53 12.28 -8.08 8.18
C ILE A 53 12.50 -7.11 7.00
N LEU A 54 12.00 -5.87 7.12
CA LEU A 54 12.16 -4.82 6.12
C LEU A 54 13.63 -4.46 5.85
N GLY A 55 14.52 -4.47 6.85
CA GLY A 55 15.91 -4.03 6.64
C GLY A 55 16.70 -4.88 5.63
N LYS A 56 16.55 -6.21 5.67
CA LYS A 56 17.22 -7.12 4.74
C LYS A 56 16.51 -7.22 3.38
N THR A 57 15.18 -7.20 3.38
CA THR A 57 14.41 -7.26 2.13
C THR A 57 14.42 -5.94 1.36
N ALA A 58 14.43 -4.78 2.05
CA ALA A 58 14.51 -3.47 1.42
C ALA A 58 15.84 -3.25 0.68
N ALA A 59 16.95 -3.79 1.18
CA ALA A 59 18.23 -3.75 0.48
C ALA A 59 18.20 -4.52 -0.85
N GLY A 60 17.57 -5.71 -0.86
CA GLY A 60 17.36 -6.48 -2.09
C GLY A 60 16.27 -5.90 -3.00
N ILE A 61 15.31 -5.16 -2.45
CA ILE A 61 14.28 -4.45 -3.22
C ILE A 61 14.86 -3.19 -3.86
N ALA A 62 15.83 -2.51 -3.23
CA ALA A 62 16.45 -1.31 -3.79
C ALA A 62 17.24 -1.58 -5.08
N THR A 63 17.73 -2.81 -5.28
CA THR A 63 18.49 -3.21 -6.48
C THR A 63 17.62 -3.60 -7.67
N VAL A 64 16.32 -3.82 -7.47
CA VAL A 64 15.38 -4.19 -8.54
C VAL A 64 14.73 -2.98 -9.18
N SER A 65 14.44 -3.10 -10.48
CA SER A 65 13.85 -2.03 -11.29
C SER A 65 12.51 -1.56 -10.72
N ARG A 66 12.14 -0.31 -11.00
CA ARG A 66 10.86 0.27 -10.55
C ARG A 66 9.67 -0.63 -10.93
N TRP A 67 9.66 -1.18 -12.14
CA TRP A 67 8.60 -2.05 -12.62
C TRP A 67 8.54 -3.39 -11.88
N ALA A 68 9.69 -3.98 -11.54
CA ALA A 68 9.75 -5.16 -10.69
C ALA A 68 9.19 -4.87 -9.29
N ARG A 69 9.48 -3.68 -8.73
CA ARG A 69 8.89 -3.22 -7.45
C ARG A 69 7.38 -3.06 -7.52
N VAL A 70 6.83 -2.55 -8.63
CA VAL A 70 5.39 -2.51 -8.87
C VAL A 70 4.80 -3.92 -8.88
N ARG A 71 5.39 -4.85 -9.66
CA ARG A 71 4.91 -6.24 -9.74
C ARG A 71 4.84 -6.91 -8.36
N MET A 72 5.93 -6.83 -7.60
CA MET A 72 5.99 -7.43 -6.26
C MET A 72 5.01 -6.80 -5.28
N ALA A 73 4.78 -5.48 -5.37
CA ALA A 73 3.76 -4.80 -4.56
C ALA A 73 2.35 -5.31 -4.90
N LEU A 74 2.02 -5.47 -6.18
CA LEU A 74 0.72 -6.00 -6.60
C LEU A 74 0.52 -7.47 -6.19
N GLU A 75 1.58 -8.28 -6.24
CA GLU A 75 1.59 -9.67 -5.75
C GLU A 75 1.30 -9.72 -4.24
N GLU A 76 1.95 -8.89 -3.42
CA GLU A 76 1.70 -8.87 -1.95
C GLU A 76 0.33 -8.27 -1.60
N LEU A 77 -0.20 -7.34 -2.40
CA LEU A 77 -1.54 -6.79 -2.22
C LEU A 77 -2.66 -7.81 -2.49
N GLY A 78 -2.37 -8.85 -3.28
CA GLY A 78 -3.24 -9.99 -3.54
C GLY A 78 -3.80 -10.07 -4.96
N PRO A 79 -4.59 -11.12 -5.27
CA PRO A 79 -4.96 -11.50 -6.64
C PRO A 79 -5.74 -10.42 -7.40
N THR A 80 -6.53 -9.59 -6.71
CA THR A 80 -7.24 -8.47 -7.33
C THR A 80 -6.27 -7.44 -7.92
N PHE A 81 -5.18 -7.15 -7.21
CA PHE A 81 -4.16 -6.19 -7.65
C PHE A 81 -3.27 -6.79 -8.75
N VAL A 82 -3.02 -8.11 -8.72
CA VAL A 82 -2.36 -8.80 -9.83
C VAL A 82 -3.17 -8.66 -11.12
N LYS A 83 -4.49 -8.94 -11.07
CA LYS A 83 -5.38 -8.76 -12.23
C LYS A 83 -5.44 -7.30 -12.71
N PHE A 84 -5.45 -6.35 -11.78
CA PHE A 84 -5.35 -4.93 -12.11
C PHE A 84 -4.06 -4.62 -12.88
N GLY A 85 -2.92 -5.12 -12.41
CA GLY A 85 -1.63 -4.97 -13.12
C GLY A 85 -1.65 -5.59 -14.52
N GLN A 86 -2.28 -6.75 -14.68
CA GLN A 86 -2.46 -7.39 -15.99
C GLN A 86 -3.27 -6.50 -16.94
N ILE A 87 -4.41 -5.96 -16.49
CA ILE A 87 -5.24 -5.06 -17.29
C ILE A 87 -4.48 -3.79 -17.67
N MET A 88 -3.76 -3.17 -16.72
CA MET A 88 -2.93 -1.99 -17.01
C MET A 88 -1.80 -2.30 -18.00
N SER A 89 -1.24 -3.52 -17.96
CA SER A 89 -0.17 -3.95 -18.88
C SER A 89 -0.68 -4.22 -20.29
N THR A 90 -1.94 -4.68 -20.44
CA THR A 90 -2.56 -4.92 -21.75
C THR A 90 -3.20 -3.67 -22.34
N ARG A 91 -3.36 -2.60 -21.55
CA ARG A 91 -3.96 -1.32 -21.95
C ARG A 91 -2.97 -0.15 -21.79
N PRO A 92 -1.97 -0.04 -22.69
CA PRO A 92 -0.99 1.04 -22.66
C PRO A 92 -1.60 2.43 -22.92
N ASP A 93 -2.84 2.49 -23.41
CA ASP A 93 -3.65 3.71 -23.50
C ASP A 93 -3.95 4.34 -22.13
N MET A 94 -3.91 3.56 -21.05
CA MET A 94 -4.23 4.00 -19.70
C MET A 94 -3.01 4.44 -18.88
N VAL A 95 -1.79 4.22 -19.38
CA VAL A 95 -0.55 4.57 -18.68
C VAL A 95 0.06 5.82 -19.33
N PRO A 96 0.16 6.96 -18.61
CA PRO A 96 0.81 8.15 -19.14
C PRO A 96 2.28 7.86 -19.44
N LYS A 97 2.77 8.37 -20.58
CA LYS A 97 4.18 8.28 -20.99
C LYS A 97 5.08 9.07 -20.06
#